data_AF-A0A2U0HC83-F1
#
_entry.id   AF-A0A2U0HC83-F1
#
_cell.length_a   1.000
_cell.length_b   1.000
_cell.length_c   1.000
_cell.angle_alpha   90.00
_cell.angle_beta   90.00
_cell.angle_gamma   90.00
#
_symmetry.space_group_name_H-M   'P 1'
#
loop_
_entity.id
_entity.type
_entity.pdbx_description
1 polymer ?
#
loop_
_entity_poly.entity_id
_entity_poly.type
_entity_poly.pdbx_seq_one_letter_code
_entity_poly.pdbx_strand_id
1 'polypeptide(L)'
;MAPDQRGGRPRASSRETLAEAASELFLEKGFAETSVADITTRAGVSRSSFFNYFATKSDVLWAGFDERVASLDAALDHDHDGGDVDAVVRGALRDLLDGFDPDTLALALAQADTMGLTDEIERESAVRRARIARAVAERLVAGGVDPLRAEVLGAAHGGAVLAALSRWAGSGAGRTPLGAILSRALEAVAPAGGGGAVRQLRVVVRADDYEAAVAFYRDVVGMPERAAYEGDGDARVTILDAGVATLELANTAQVEMIDRVETDGDTSDRIRLGLEVSGGAAATERLAEGGGSVIASPRVTPWGSLNSRLRGPADLQLTLFDEDPA
;
A
#
# COMPACT_ATOMS: atom_id res chain seq x y z
N MET A 1 -48.68 -22.05 41.80
CA MET A 1 -48.58 -21.00 40.76
C MET A 1 -47.09 -20.74 40.57
N ALA A 2 -46.48 -21.34 39.54
CA ALA A 2 -45.05 -21.20 39.27
C ALA A 2 -44.83 -19.92 38.43
N PRO A 3 -43.77 -19.13 38.69
CA PRO A 3 -43.49 -17.94 37.91
C PRO A 3 -42.84 -18.32 36.56
N ASP A 4 -43.37 -17.72 35.51
CA ASP A 4 -42.95 -17.76 34.12
C ASP A 4 -41.56 -17.12 33.96
N GLN A 5 -40.50 -17.94 33.85
CA GLN A 5 -39.17 -17.48 33.46
C GLN A 5 -39.06 -17.41 31.93
N ARG A 6 -39.56 -16.32 31.34
CA ARG A 6 -39.16 -15.91 29.98
C ARG A 6 -37.79 -15.24 30.05
N GLY A 7 -36.75 -16.07 30.12
CA GLY A 7 -35.37 -15.64 29.96
C GLY A 7 -35.14 -15.12 28.55
N GLY A 8 -34.95 -13.80 28.41
CA GLY A 8 -34.55 -13.19 27.14
C GLY A 8 -33.20 -13.75 26.69
N ARG A 9 -33.20 -14.44 25.54
CA ARG A 9 -31.98 -14.96 24.92
C ARG A 9 -31.02 -13.80 24.62
N PRO A 10 -29.70 -13.92 24.87
CA PRO A 10 -28.74 -12.83 24.69
C PRO A 10 -28.83 -12.23 23.28
N ARG A 11 -28.89 -10.89 23.18
CA ARG A 11 -29.05 -10.15 21.92
C ARG A 11 -27.98 -10.49 20.86
N ALA A 12 -26.73 -10.71 21.29
CA ALA A 12 -25.62 -11.11 20.41
C ALA A 12 -25.86 -12.46 19.73
N SER A 13 -26.35 -13.46 20.47
CA SER A 13 -26.58 -14.81 19.94
C SER A 13 -27.59 -14.82 18.79
N SER A 14 -28.57 -13.92 18.79
CA SER A 14 -29.57 -13.84 17.72
C SER A 14 -29.02 -13.23 16.42
N ARG A 15 -28.01 -12.36 16.50
CA ARG A 15 -27.38 -11.74 15.32
C ARG A 15 -26.46 -12.73 14.60
N GLU A 16 -25.63 -13.43 15.36
CA GLU A 16 -24.75 -14.50 14.86
C GLU A 16 -25.56 -15.65 14.26
N THR A 17 -26.60 -16.13 14.95
CA THR A 17 -27.49 -17.19 14.43
C THR A 17 -28.12 -16.81 13.08
N LEU A 18 -28.51 -15.54 12.92
CA LEU A 18 -29.06 -15.03 11.65
C LEU A 18 -28.01 -15.00 10.53
N ALA A 19 -26.77 -14.61 10.84
CA ALA A 19 -25.66 -14.57 9.87
C ALA A 19 -25.25 -15.97 9.43
N GLU A 20 -25.15 -16.92 10.38
CA GLU A 20 -24.87 -18.33 10.10
C GLU A 20 -25.96 -18.93 9.20
N ALA A 21 -27.23 -18.79 9.58
CA ALA A 21 -28.36 -19.30 8.80
C ALA A 21 -28.40 -18.71 7.38
N ALA A 22 -28.07 -17.42 7.23
CA ALA A 22 -28.01 -16.78 5.93
C ALA A 22 -26.84 -17.32 5.10
N SER A 23 -25.65 -17.44 5.67
CA SER A 23 -24.46 -17.95 4.99
C SER A 23 -24.65 -19.39 4.50
N GLU A 24 -25.24 -20.26 5.33
CA GLU A 24 -25.61 -21.63 4.95
C GLU A 24 -26.57 -21.64 3.76
N LEU A 25 -27.66 -20.88 3.81
CA LEU A 25 -28.66 -20.83 2.74
C LEU A 25 -28.07 -20.25 1.44
N PHE A 26 -27.20 -19.26 1.54
CA PHE A 26 -26.51 -18.69 0.37
C PHE A 26 -25.59 -19.72 -0.29
N LEU A 27 -24.96 -20.62 0.46
CA LEU A 27 -24.19 -21.74 -0.09
C LEU A 27 -25.09 -22.84 -0.67
N GLU A 28 -26.18 -23.18 0.01
CA GLU A 28 -27.07 -24.28 -0.38
C GLU A 28 -27.80 -24.00 -1.71
N LYS A 29 -28.30 -22.78 -1.90
CA LYS A 29 -29.17 -22.44 -3.04
C LYS A 29 -28.88 -21.10 -3.72
N GLY A 30 -27.86 -20.38 -3.29
CA GLY A 30 -27.50 -19.07 -3.82
C GLY A 30 -28.24 -17.91 -3.16
N PHE A 31 -27.65 -16.72 -3.25
CA PHE A 31 -28.16 -15.48 -2.67
C PHE A 31 -29.50 -15.07 -3.27
N ALA A 32 -29.64 -15.12 -4.60
CA ALA A 32 -30.85 -14.67 -5.29
C ALA A 32 -32.11 -15.45 -4.81
N GLU A 33 -32.01 -16.77 -4.72
CA GLU A 33 -33.09 -17.69 -4.33
C GLU A 33 -33.35 -17.75 -2.81
N THR A 34 -32.53 -17.07 -2.00
CA THR A 34 -32.69 -17.03 -0.54
C THR A 34 -33.50 -15.82 -0.11
N SER A 35 -34.66 -16.06 0.52
CA SER A 35 -35.52 -15.00 1.06
C SER A 35 -35.25 -14.76 2.55
N VAL A 36 -35.61 -13.57 3.06
CA VAL A 36 -35.57 -13.28 4.51
C VAL A 36 -36.44 -14.26 5.30
N ALA A 37 -37.55 -14.75 4.71
CA ALA A 37 -38.40 -15.74 5.35
C ALA A 37 -37.67 -17.07 5.56
N ASP A 38 -36.88 -17.51 4.58
CA ASP A 38 -36.07 -18.73 4.69
C ASP A 38 -35.03 -18.60 5.82
N ILE A 39 -34.32 -17.47 5.85
CA ILE A 39 -33.31 -17.18 6.88
C ILE A 39 -33.94 -17.20 8.26
N THR A 40 -35.06 -16.49 8.45
CA THR A 40 -35.74 -16.44 9.75
C THR A 40 -36.27 -17.80 10.20
N THR A 41 -36.75 -18.61 9.25
CA THR A 41 -37.22 -19.97 9.52
C THR A 41 -36.07 -20.87 9.96
N ARG A 42 -34.93 -20.82 9.24
CA ARG A 42 -33.72 -21.59 9.58
C ARG A 42 -33.15 -21.17 10.94
N ALA A 43 -33.11 -19.87 11.22
CA ALA A 43 -32.62 -19.32 12.47
C ALA A 43 -33.60 -19.48 13.66
N GLY A 44 -34.85 -19.91 13.41
CA GLY A 44 -35.87 -20.05 14.44
C GLY A 44 -36.30 -18.73 15.08
N VAL A 45 -36.22 -17.62 14.35
CA VAL A 45 -36.60 -16.27 14.82
C VAL A 45 -37.72 -15.68 13.98
N SER A 46 -38.40 -14.65 14.49
CA SER A 46 -39.45 -13.99 13.72
C SER A 46 -38.88 -13.05 12.65
N ARG A 47 -39.65 -12.80 11.58
CA ARG A 47 -39.30 -11.79 10.57
C ARG A 47 -39.12 -10.39 11.16
N SER A 48 -39.91 -10.03 12.18
CA SER A 48 -39.71 -8.78 12.92
C SER A 48 -38.37 -8.76 13.65
N SER A 49 -37.90 -9.90 14.17
CA SER A 49 -36.58 -9.99 14.81
C SER A 49 -35.45 -9.76 13.82
N PHE A 50 -35.58 -10.23 12.57
CA PHE A 50 -34.61 -9.97 11.51
C PHE A 50 -34.47 -8.46 11.24
N PHE A 51 -35.59 -7.78 10.97
CA PHE A 51 -35.58 -6.35 10.64
C PHE A 51 -35.21 -5.43 11.81
N ASN A 52 -35.17 -5.95 13.04
CA ASN A 52 -34.60 -5.22 14.16
C ASN A 52 -33.07 -5.09 14.07
N TYR A 53 -32.40 -5.98 13.32
CA TYR A 53 -30.94 -6.00 13.20
C TYR A 53 -30.45 -5.60 11.81
N PHE A 54 -31.20 -5.94 10.76
CA PHE A 54 -30.75 -5.84 9.37
C PHE A 54 -31.83 -5.26 8.48
N ALA A 55 -31.49 -4.28 7.65
CA ALA A 55 -32.45 -3.71 6.70
C ALA A 55 -32.63 -4.63 5.48
N THR A 56 -31.55 -5.30 5.07
CA THR A 56 -31.49 -6.20 3.92
C THR A 56 -30.89 -7.56 4.30
N LYS A 57 -31.01 -8.54 3.40
CA LYS A 57 -30.38 -9.86 3.58
C LYS A 57 -28.85 -9.84 3.37
N SER A 58 -28.31 -8.85 2.67
CA SER A 58 -26.85 -8.69 2.49
C SER A 58 -26.19 -8.06 3.71
N ASP A 59 -26.88 -7.16 4.42
CA ASP A 59 -26.40 -6.54 5.68
C ASP A 59 -25.97 -7.57 6.73
N VAL A 60 -26.59 -8.75 6.72
CA VAL A 60 -26.33 -9.83 7.68
C VAL A 60 -24.86 -10.26 7.68
N LEU A 61 -24.20 -10.23 6.50
CA LEU A 61 -22.82 -10.66 6.33
C LEU A 61 -21.84 -9.61 6.85
N TRP A 62 -22.20 -8.33 6.80
CA TRP A 62 -21.31 -7.22 7.15
C TRP A 62 -21.38 -6.82 8.61
N ALA A 63 -22.21 -7.52 9.39
CA ALA A 63 -22.60 -7.18 10.74
C ALA A 63 -21.44 -6.78 11.67
N GLY A 64 -20.46 -7.68 11.82
CA GLY A 64 -19.29 -7.47 12.69
C GLY A 64 -18.30 -6.48 12.10
N PHE A 65 -18.18 -6.42 10.78
CA PHE A 65 -17.35 -5.43 10.11
C PHE A 65 -17.91 -4.00 10.29
N ASP A 66 -19.23 -3.83 10.22
CA ASP A 66 -19.89 -2.54 10.44
C ASP A 66 -19.72 -2.04 11.87
N GLU A 67 -19.70 -2.92 12.88
CA GLU A 67 -19.39 -2.55 14.27
C GLU A 67 -17.94 -2.05 14.42
N ARG A 68 -17.00 -2.72 13.74
CA ARG A 68 -15.59 -2.30 13.69
C ARG A 68 -15.45 -0.94 13.01
N VAL A 69 -16.07 -0.75 11.84
CA VAL A 69 -16.04 0.53 11.11
C VAL A 69 -16.68 1.65 11.94
N ALA A 70 -17.77 1.38 12.65
CA ALA A 70 -18.40 2.37 13.54
C ALA A 70 -17.51 2.79 14.72
N SER A 71 -16.56 1.94 15.11
CA SER A 71 -15.60 2.23 16.19
C SER A 71 -14.39 3.03 15.71
N LEU A 72 -14.21 3.18 14.39
CA LEU A 72 -13.05 3.85 13.79
C LEU A 72 -12.98 5.33 14.16
N ASP A 73 -14.12 6.03 14.15
CA ASP A 73 -14.17 7.47 14.48
C ASP A 73 -13.60 7.72 15.90
N ALA A 74 -14.02 6.92 16.87
CA ALA A 74 -13.51 7.01 18.23
C ALA A 74 -12.00 6.68 18.32
N ALA A 75 -11.54 5.67 17.56
CA ALA A 75 -10.12 5.31 17.53
C ALA A 75 -9.24 6.41 16.91
N LEU A 76 -9.74 7.09 15.87
CA LEU A 76 -9.05 8.21 15.22
C LEU A 76 -9.03 9.46 16.10
N ASP A 77 -10.06 9.66 16.93
CA ASP A 77 -10.15 10.77 17.87
C ASP A 77 -9.26 10.58 19.08
N HIS A 78 -9.05 9.36 19.60
CA HIS A 78 -8.32 9.11 20.85
C HIS A 78 -6.89 9.70 20.90
N ASP A 79 -6.22 9.92 19.76
CA ASP A 79 -4.85 10.42 19.69
C ASP A 79 -4.78 11.90 19.26
N HIS A 80 -4.92 12.77 20.26
CA HIS A 80 -5.05 14.24 20.12
C HIS A 80 -3.71 14.99 20.23
N ASP A 81 -2.63 14.30 20.62
CA ASP A 81 -1.37 14.95 21.00
C ASP A 81 -0.34 14.90 19.88
N GLY A 82 -0.41 15.87 18.94
CA GLY A 82 0.74 16.33 18.12
C GLY A 82 1.55 15.30 17.32
N GLY A 83 1.13 14.03 17.30
CA GLY A 83 1.82 12.92 16.66
C GLY A 83 1.68 12.95 15.14
N ASP A 84 2.47 12.13 14.46
CA ASP A 84 2.35 11.93 13.03
C ASP A 84 0.96 11.40 12.68
N VAL A 85 0.12 12.25 12.07
CA VAL A 85 -1.26 11.91 11.70
C VAL A 85 -1.33 10.68 10.79
N ASP A 86 -0.28 10.42 10.00
CA ASP A 86 -0.18 9.21 9.18
C ASP A 86 -0.06 7.96 10.04
N ALA A 87 0.79 8.02 11.08
CA ALA A 87 0.96 6.93 12.03
C ALA A 87 -0.33 6.64 12.82
N VAL A 88 -1.06 7.70 13.22
CA VAL A 88 -2.37 7.58 13.90
C VAL A 88 -3.38 6.89 13.00
N VAL A 89 -3.54 7.35 11.76
CA VAL A 89 -4.47 6.75 10.79
C VAL A 89 -4.11 5.29 10.53
N ARG A 90 -2.83 4.98 10.27
CA ARG A 90 -2.39 3.59 10.04
C ARG A 90 -2.59 2.72 11.28
N GLY A 91 -2.37 3.25 12.48
CA GLY A 91 -2.63 2.59 13.75
C GLY A 91 -4.09 2.19 13.88
N ALA A 92 -5.00 3.17 13.78
CA ALA A 92 -6.43 2.95 13.89
C ALA A 92 -6.98 1.96 12.84
N LEU A 93 -6.44 1.99 11.61
CA LEU A 93 -6.82 1.03 10.56
C LEU A 93 -6.29 -0.39 10.82
N ARG A 94 -5.15 -0.55 11.50
CA ARG A 94 -4.68 -1.87 11.96
C ARG A 94 -5.59 -2.40 13.06
N ASP A 95 -5.91 -1.56 14.04
CA ASP A 95 -6.78 -1.91 15.16
C ASP A 95 -8.19 -2.29 14.70
N LEU A 96 -8.69 -1.64 13.64
CA LEU A 96 -9.95 -1.96 12.99
C LEU A 96 -10.07 -3.45 12.62
N LEU A 97 -8.98 -4.06 12.13
CA LEU A 97 -8.94 -5.47 11.70
C LEU A 97 -8.20 -6.37 12.70
N ASP A 98 -7.78 -5.85 13.85
CA ASP A 98 -7.11 -6.66 14.85
C ASP A 98 -8.08 -7.69 15.46
N GLY A 99 -7.57 -8.89 15.71
CA GLY A 99 -8.39 -10.03 16.17
C GLY A 99 -9.58 -10.36 15.27
N PHE A 100 -9.52 -10.07 13.96
CA PHE A 100 -10.56 -10.47 13.01
C PHE A 100 -10.38 -11.95 12.65
N ASP A 101 -11.18 -12.81 13.28
CA ASP A 101 -11.22 -14.24 13.01
C ASP A 101 -12.07 -14.55 11.76
N PRO A 102 -11.83 -15.70 11.08
CA PRO A 102 -12.69 -16.17 10.00
C PRO A 102 -14.16 -16.29 10.44
N ASP A 103 -15.04 -15.52 9.79
CA ASP A 103 -16.46 -15.45 10.08
C ASP A 103 -17.32 -15.65 8.80
N THR A 104 -18.62 -15.38 8.90
CA THR A 104 -19.55 -15.45 7.75
C THR A 104 -19.20 -14.47 6.63
N LEU A 105 -18.58 -13.32 6.94
CA LEU A 105 -18.10 -12.37 5.93
C LEU A 105 -16.91 -12.95 5.17
N ALA A 106 -15.94 -13.52 5.89
CA ALA A 106 -14.78 -14.17 5.29
C ALA A 106 -15.21 -15.30 4.33
N LEU A 107 -16.18 -16.12 4.75
CA LEU A 107 -16.75 -17.18 3.92
C LEU A 107 -17.46 -16.62 2.69
N ALA A 108 -18.28 -15.58 2.86
CA ALA A 108 -18.98 -14.93 1.75
C ALA A 108 -18.03 -14.29 0.72
N LEU A 109 -16.96 -13.63 1.19
CA LEU A 109 -15.93 -13.07 0.31
C LEU A 109 -15.15 -14.16 -0.44
N ALA A 110 -14.82 -15.26 0.25
CA ALA A 110 -14.09 -16.37 -0.34
C ALA A 110 -14.93 -17.19 -1.34
N GLN A 111 -16.25 -17.20 -1.18
CA GLN A 111 -17.20 -18.01 -1.96
C GLN A 111 -18.21 -17.14 -2.72
N ALA A 112 -17.83 -15.89 -3.04
CA ALA A 112 -18.73 -14.90 -3.63
C ALA A 112 -19.43 -15.43 -4.89
N ASP A 113 -18.66 -16.02 -5.82
CA ASP A 113 -19.20 -16.56 -7.07
C ASP A 113 -20.12 -17.76 -6.83
N THR A 114 -19.74 -18.66 -5.93
CA THR A 114 -20.54 -19.85 -5.57
C THR A 114 -21.87 -19.46 -4.94
N MET A 115 -21.86 -18.46 -4.06
CA MET A 115 -23.07 -17.95 -3.42
C MET A 115 -23.87 -16.98 -4.32
N GLY A 116 -23.36 -16.58 -5.50
CA GLY A 116 -24.00 -15.56 -6.34
C GLY A 116 -24.03 -14.17 -5.70
N LEU A 117 -22.97 -13.82 -4.96
CA LEU A 117 -22.83 -12.60 -4.17
C LEU A 117 -21.92 -11.55 -4.81
N THR A 118 -21.29 -11.81 -5.95
CA THR A 118 -20.23 -10.96 -6.53
C THR A 118 -20.64 -9.49 -6.65
N ASP A 119 -21.76 -9.20 -7.31
CA ASP A 119 -22.27 -7.82 -7.47
C ASP A 119 -22.73 -7.20 -6.14
N GLU A 120 -23.24 -8.03 -5.23
CA GLU A 120 -23.71 -7.59 -3.91
C GLU A 120 -22.53 -7.16 -3.03
N ILE A 121 -21.48 -7.98 -2.99
CA ILE A 121 -20.25 -7.69 -2.26
C ILE A 121 -19.59 -6.45 -2.82
N GLU A 122 -19.56 -6.24 -4.14
CA GLU A 122 -19.01 -5.02 -4.72
C GLU A 122 -19.74 -3.76 -4.24
N ARG A 123 -21.09 -3.77 -4.31
CA ARG A 123 -21.95 -2.67 -3.86
C ARG A 123 -21.80 -2.40 -2.37
N GLU A 124 -21.90 -3.44 -1.54
CA GLU A 124 -21.79 -3.30 -0.09
C GLU A 124 -20.38 -2.87 0.35
N SER A 125 -19.34 -3.35 -0.33
CA SER A 125 -17.95 -2.91 -0.11
C SER A 125 -17.77 -1.44 -0.46
N ALA A 126 -18.45 -0.91 -1.48
CA ALA A 126 -18.38 0.52 -1.83
C ALA A 126 -18.88 1.42 -0.71
N VAL A 127 -20.00 1.05 -0.05
CA VAL A 127 -20.55 1.80 1.09
C VAL A 127 -19.53 1.88 2.23
N ARG A 128 -18.88 0.76 2.56
CA ARG A 128 -17.91 0.69 3.65
C ARG A 128 -16.58 1.35 3.33
N ARG A 129 -16.11 1.24 2.08
CA ARG A 129 -14.98 2.06 1.58
C ARG A 129 -15.24 3.54 1.80
N ALA A 130 -16.44 4.02 1.44
CA ALA A 130 -16.80 5.42 1.61
C ALA A 130 -16.86 5.85 3.09
N ARG A 131 -17.39 5.00 3.99
CA ARG A 131 -17.42 5.28 5.44
C ARG A 131 -16.01 5.43 6.02
N ILE A 132 -15.12 4.47 5.74
CA ILE A 132 -13.72 4.50 6.19
C ILE A 132 -13.01 5.72 5.58
N ALA A 133 -13.20 5.97 4.28
CA ALA A 133 -12.58 7.08 3.58
C ALA A 133 -12.94 8.43 4.20
N ARG A 134 -14.23 8.62 4.55
CA ARG A 134 -14.70 9.84 5.20
C ARG A 134 -14.06 10.03 6.58
N ALA A 135 -14.07 8.99 7.42
CA ALA A 135 -13.47 9.04 8.76
C ALA A 135 -11.98 9.41 8.70
N VAL A 136 -11.23 8.76 7.81
CA VAL A 136 -9.80 9.03 7.60
C VAL A 136 -9.58 10.45 7.07
N ALA A 137 -10.35 10.89 6.06
CA ALA A 137 -10.22 12.23 5.50
C ALA A 137 -10.52 13.32 6.56
N GLU A 138 -11.57 13.16 7.35
CA GLU A 138 -11.92 14.07 8.46
C GLU A 138 -10.77 14.19 9.45
N ARG A 139 -10.14 13.06 9.84
CA ARG A 139 -8.99 13.05 10.75
C ARG A 139 -7.73 13.70 10.15
N LEU A 140 -7.48 13.45 8.86
CA LEU A 140 -6.34 14.04 8.13
C LEU A 140 -6.49 15.56 8.01
N VAL A 141 -7.69 16.05 7.69
CA VAL A 141 -8.01 17.49 7.68
C VAL A 141 -7.82 18.11 9.07
N ALA A 142 -8.30 17.46 10.12
CA ALA A 142 -8.06 17.89 11.50
C ALA A 142 -6.57 17.93 11.86
N GLY A 143 -5.75 17.06 11.25
CA GLY A 143 -4.29 17.05 11.34
C GLY A 143 -3.57 18.07 10.44
N GLY A 144 -4.30 18.95 9.74
CA GLY A 144 -3.72 20.01 8.90
C GLY A 144 -3.34 19.57 7.48
N VAL A 145 -3.78 18.39 7.03
CA VAL A 145 -3.60 17.94 5.64
C VAL A 145 -4.56 18.70 4.73
N ASP A 146 -4.10 19.09 3.54
CA ASP A 146 -4.93 19.71 2.50
C ASP A 146 -6.20 18.87 2.22
N PRO A 147 -7.41 19.47 2.11
CA PRO A 147 -8.65 18.73 1.95
C PRO A 147 -8.70 17.78 0.75
N LEU A 148 -8.23 18.22 -0.43
CA LEU A 148 -8.24 17.36 -1.63
C LEU A 148 -7.29 16.17 -1.43
N ARG A 149 -6.11 16.42 -0.86
CA ARG A 149 -5.18 15.35 -0.51
C ARG A 149 -5.78 14.40 0.52
N ALA A 150 -6.45 14.91 1.55
CA ALA A 150 -7.08 14.12 2.59
C ALA A 150 -8.20 13.23 2.02
N GLU A 151 -9.02 13.74 1.10
CA GLU A 151 -10.04 12.97 0.39
C GLU A 151 -9.44 11.82 -0.43
N VAL A 152 -8.39 12.09 -1.22
CA VAL A 152 -7.70 11.06 -2.01
C VAL A 152 -7.07 10.00 -1.12
N LEU A 153 -6.39 10.42 -0.04
CA LEU A 153 -5.79 9.50 0.91
C LEU A 153 -6.85 8.68 1.66
N GLY A 154 -7.96 9.29 2.07
CA GLY A 154 -9.09 8.59 2.69
C GLY A 154 -9.63 7.50 1.76
N ALA A 155 -9.89 7.84 0.50
CA ALA A 155 -10.34 6.87 -0.50
C ALA A 155 -9.34 5.71 -0.70
N ALA A 156 -8.05 6.01 -0.75
CA ALA A 156 -6.98 5.03 -0.87
C ALA A 156 -6.93 4.09 0.35
N HIS A 157 -7.03 4.63 1.57
CA HIS A 157 -7.07 3.83 2.81
C HIS A 157 -8.31 2.93 2.88
N GLY A 158 -9.49 3.47 2.54
CA GLY A 158 -10.72 2.67 2.45
C GLY A 158 -10.56 1.52 1.45
N GLY A 159 -9.98 1.80 0.27
CA GLY A 159 -9.63 0.78 -0.72
C GLY A 159 -8.68 -0.29 -0.19
N ALA A 160 -7.61 0.13 0.50
CA ALA A 160 -6.61 -0.77 1.07
C ALA A 160 -7.21 -1.76 2.08
N VAL A 161 -8.09 -1.28 2.98
CA VAL A 161 -8.77 -2.15 3.97
C VAL A 161 -9.60 -3.22 3.30
N LEU A 162 -10.48 -2.84 2.35
CA LEU A 162 -11.36 -3.81 1.69
C LEU A 162 -10.58 -4.75 0.77
N ALA A 163 -9.54 -4.28 0.10
CA ALA A 163 -8.67 -5.13 -0.72
C ALA A 163 -7.92 -6.17 0.15
N ALA A 164 -7.43 -5.76 1.32
CA ALA A 164 -6.78 -6.67 2.27
C ALA A 164 -7.74 -7.75 2.75
N LEU A 165 -8.97 -7.37 3.13
CA LEU A 165 -10.00 -8.29 3.60
C LEU A 165 -10.38 -9.32 2.52
N SER A 166 -10.66 -8.88 1.29
CA SER A 166 -10.98 -9.78 0.17
C SER A 166 -9.82 -10.72 -0.17
N ARG A 167 -8.57 -10.22 -0.18
CA ARG A 167 -7.38 -11.03 -0.47
C ARG A 167 -7.10 -12.06 0.61
N TRP A 168 -7.34 -11.70 1.87
CA TRP A 168 -7.21 -12.59 3.01
C TRP A 168 -8.25 -13.72 2.94
N ALA A 169 -9.52 -13.39 2.69
CA ALA A 169 -10.60 -14.36 2.53
C ALA A 169 -10.27 -15.37 1.41
N GLY A 170 -9.89 -14.88 0.23
CA GLY A 170 -9.54 -15.73 -0.92
C GLY A 170 -8.26 -16.57 -0.75
N SER A 171 -7.35 -16.19 0.15
CA SER A 171 -6.15 -17.00 0.48
C SER A 171 -6.44 -18.18 1.41
N GLY A 172 -7.66 -18.27 1.95
CA GLY A 172 -8.00 -19.14 3.05
C GLY A 172 -7.79 -18.42 4.38
N ALA A 173 -8.85 -17.74 4.82
CA ALA A 173 -8.95 -17.12 6.14
C ALA A 173 -8.50 -18.11 7.25
N GLY A 174 -7.63 -17.65 8.15
CA GLY A 174 -7.05 -18.47 9.23
C GLY A 174 -5.71 -19.15 8.88
N ARG A 175 -5.30 -19.22 7.60
CA ARG A 175 -3.95 -19.67 7.21
C ARG A 175 -2.96 -18.52 7.02
N THR A 176 -3.47 -17.34 6.71
CA THR A 176 -2.66 -16.13 6.53
C THR A 176 -3.12 -15.08 7.53
N PRO A 177 -2.21 -14.40 8.26
CA PRO A 177 -2.60 -13.34 9.18
C PRO A 177 -3.11 -12.12 8.40
N LEU A 178 -4.35 -11.70 8.67
CA LEU A 178 -4.98 -10.53 8.03
C LEU A 178 -4.14 -9.27 8.24
N GLY A 179 -3.57 -9.08 9.44
CA GLY A 179 -2.73 -7.93 9.77
C GLY A 179 -1.50 -7.77 8.86
N ALA A 180 -0.90 -8.86 8.38
CA ALA A 180 0.23 -8.79 7.45
C ALA A 180 -0.20 -8.34 6.05
N ILE A 181 -1.36 -8.82 5.57
CA ILE A 181 -1.93 -8.39 4.28
C ILE A 181 -2.35 -6.93 4.36
N LEU A 182 -2.98 -6.52 5.47
CA LEU A 182 -3.36 -5.13 5.69
C LEU A 182 -2.14 -4.21 5.72
N SER A 183 -1.06 -4.59 6.43
CA SER A 183 0.15 -3.78 6.50
C SER A 183 0.72 -3.51 5.10
N ARG A 184 0.83 -4.55 4.27
CA ARG A 184 1.24 -4.41 2.86
C ARG A 184 0.29 -3.54 2.04
N ALA A 185 -1.02 -3.64 2.26
CA ALA A 185 -2.00 -2.81 1.56
C ALA A 185 -1.88 -1.33 1.97
N LEU A 186 -1.64 -1.05 3.25
CA LEU A 186 -1.43 0.30 3.78
C LEU A 186 -0.11 0.90 3.27
N GLU A 187 0.96 0.11 3.15
CA GLU A 187 2.25 0.55 2.58
C GLU A 187 2.12 1.08 1.15
N ALA A 188 1.15 0.59 0.36
CA ALA A 188 0.87 1.11 -0.97
C ALA A 188 0.21 2.50 -0.98
N VAL A 189 -0.29 2.98 0.16
CA VAL A 189 -0.90 4.32 0.29
C VAL A 189 0.19 5.34 0.66
N ALA A 190 0.27 6.42 -0.12
CA ALA A 190 1.23 7.50 0.13
C ALA A 190 1.02 8.15 1.51
N PRO A 191 2.10 8.59 2.19
CA PRO A 191 1.98 9.19 3.51
C PRO A 191 1.28 10.57 3.47
N ALA A 192 0.56 10.90 4.53
CA ALA A 192 -0.14 12.17 4.69
C ALA A 192 0.82 13.37 4.85
N GLY A 193 1.92 13.17 5.56
CA GLY A 193 2.89 14.20 5.92
C GLY A 193 3.65 14.80 4.73
N GLY A 194 3.52 16.12 4.57
CA GLY A 194 4.39 16.98 3.76
C GLY A 194 4.95 18.16 4.55
N GLY A 195 5.01 18.05 5.88
CA GLY A 195 5.53 19.09 6.77
C GLY A 195 7.06 19.15 6.69
N GLY A 196 7.60 20.21 6.07
CA GLY A 196 9.05 20.45 6.00
C GLY A 196 9.88 19.42 5.24
N ALA A 197 9.26 18.37 4.68
CA ALA A 197 9.96 17.33 3.95
C ALA A 197 10.48 17.84 2.61
N VAL A 198 11.73 17.50 2.29
CA VAL A 198 12.30 17.70 0.96
C VAL A 198 11.41 16.96 -0.04
N ARG A 199 10.70 17.70 -0.91
CA ARG A 199 9.78 17.12 -1.90
C ARG A 199 10.47 16.53 -3.11
N GLN A 200 11.69 16.99 -3.38
CA GLN A 200 12.49 16.57 -4.52
C GLN A 200 13.97 16.85 -4.21
N LEU A 201 14.82 15.85 -4.41
CA LEU A 201 16.26 16.05 -4.54
C LEU A 201 16.58 16.31 -6.02
N ARG A 202 17.30 17.40 -6.32
CA ARG A 202 17.84 17.66 -7.67
C ARG A 202 19.36 17.68 -7.59
N VAL A 203 19.99 16.83 -8.39
CA VAL A 203 21.43 16.90 -8.64
C VAL A 203 21.62 17.64 -9.95
N VAL A 204 22.23 18.83 -9.89
CA VAL A 204 22.50 19.66 -11.07
C VAL A 204 23.97 19.49 -11.43
N VAL A 205 24.22 19.08 -12.67
CA VAL A 205 25.56 18.75 -13.13
C VAL A 205 25.85 19.57 -14.37
N ARG A 206 27.03 20.20 -14.39
CA ARG A 206 27.51 20.94 -15.55
C ARG A 206 28.07 19.93 -16.56
N ALA A 207 27.48 19.89 -17.74
CA ALA A 207 28.03 19.15 -18.88
C ALA A 207 28.71 20.13 -19.84
N ASP A 208 29.98 19.88 -20.17
CA ASP A 208 30.67 20.66 -21.22
C ASP A 208 30.17 20.27 -22.63
N ASP A 209 29.76 19.02 -22.84
CA ASP A 209 28.99 18.56 -24.00
C ASP A 209 27.56 18.22 -23.58
N TYR A 210 26.67 19.20 -23.73
CA TYR A 210 25.28 19.12 -23.27
C TYR A 210 24.48 18.03 -24.00
N GLU A 211 24.56 17.98 -25.33
CA GLU A 211 23.76 17.08 -26.15
C GLU A 211 24.17 15.63 -25.93
N ALA A 212 25.48 15.35 -25.83
CA ALA A 212 25.97 14.01 -25.53
C ALA A 212 25.53 13.55 -24.13
N ALA A 213 25.54 14.45 -23.14
CA ALA A 213 25.08 14.12 -21.79
C ALA A 213 23.58 13.81 -21.76
N VAL A 214 22.74 14.63 -22.41
CA VAL A 214 21.29 14.39 -22.48
C VAL A 214 21.00 13.07 -23.19
N ALA A 215 21.63 12.80 -24.33
CA ALA A 215 21.46 11.54 -25.05
C ALA A 215 21.86 10.32 -24.20
N PHE A 216 22.98 10.42 -23.47
CA PHE A 216 23.41 9.34 -22.58
C PHE A 216 22.39 9.06 -21.48
N TYR A 217 22.01 10.06 -20.68
CA TYR A 217 21.12 9.82 -19.55
C TYR A 217 19.69 9.50 -19.98
N ARG A 218 19.18 10.13 -21.04
CA ARG A 218 17.82 9.89 -21.53
C ARG A 218 17.71 8.58 -22.30
N ASP A 219 18.61 8.36 -23.26
CA ASP A 219 18.46 7.32 -24.27
C ASP A 219 19.24 6.04 -23.94
N VAL A 220 20.40 6.17 -23.25
CA VAL A 220 21.23 5.00 -22.86
C VAL A 220 20.86 4.50 -21.46
N VAL A 221 20.85 5.39 -20.46
CA VAL A 221 20.44 5.02 -19.09
C VAL A 221 18.92 4.80 -19.04
N GLY A 222 18.16 5.47 -19.90
CA GLY A 222 16.71 5.30 -20.03
C GLY A 222 15.91 6.20 -19.09
N MET A 223 16.48 7.31 -18.61
CA MET A 223 15.81 8.24 -17.70
C MET A 223 14.77 9.08 -18.46
N PRO A 224 13.46 8.99 -18.14
CA PRO A 224 12.43 9.74 -18.84
C PRO A 224 12.61 11.26 -18.70
N GLU A 225 12.39 12.02 -19.77
CA GLU A 225 12.39 13.49 -19.67
C GLU A 225 11.14 14.00 -18.94
N ARG A 226 11.35 14.85 -17.92
CA ARG A 226 10.27 15.51 -17.15
C ARG A 226 10.00 16.93 -17.63
N ALA A 227 11.05 17.68 -17.93
CA ALA A 227 10.96 19.04 -18.46
C ALA A 227 12.32 19.47 -19.06
N ALA A 228 12.31 20.31 -20.07
CA ALA A 228 13.49 20.99 -20.59
C ALA A 228 13.24 22.49 -20.68
N TYR A 229 14.28 23.28 -20.41
CA TYR A 229 14.22 24.75 -20.44
C TYR A 229 15.41 25.30 -21.22
N GLU A 230 15.13 26.33 -22.03
CA GLU A 230 16.13 27.13 -22.74
C GLU A 230 16.02 28.59 -22.28
N GLY A 231 17.15 29.27 -22.16
CA GLY A 231 17.23 30.65 -21.72
C GLY A 231 18.23 31.48 -22.54
N ASP A 232 18.42 32.73 -22.13
CA ASP A 232 19.31 33.67 -22.83
C ASP A 232 20.76 33.14 -22.89
N GLY A 233 21.45 33.44 -23.99
CA GLY A 233 22.87 33.12 -24.16
C GLY A 233 23.18 31.63 -24.31
N ASP A 234 22.29 30.85 -24.95
CA ASP A 234 22.40 29.39 -25.17
C ASP A 234 22.40 28.58 -23.85
N ALA A 235 21.79 29.14 -22.80
CA ALA A 235 21.60 28.42 -21.54
C ALA A 235 20.55 27.31 -21.72
N ARG A 236 20.91 26.07 -21.36
CA ARG A 236 20.02 24.90 -21.46
C ARG A 236 20.04 24.06 -20.18
N VAL A 237 18.89 23.47 -19.84
CA VAL A 237 18.79 22.45 -18.79
C VAL A 237 17.67 21.45 -19.11
N THR A 238 17.99 20.16 -19.02
CA THR A 238 17.00 19.06 -19.06
C THR A 238 16.87 18.44 -17.68
N ILE A 239 15.63 18.23 -17.24
CA ILE A 239 15.27 17.50 -16.02
C ILE A 239 14.82 16.11 -16.43
N LEU A 240 15.57 15.09 -16.01
CA LEU A 240 15.27 13.68 -16.25
C LEU A 240 14.76 13.02 -14.95
N ASP A 241 13.87 12.04 -15.07
CA ASP A 241 13.35 11.23 -13.96
C ASP A 241 14.35 10.13 -13.59
N ALA A 242 14.68 10.03 -12.30
CA ALA A 242 15.65 9.08 -11.75
C ALA A 242 14.99 8.04 -10.83
N GLY A 243 13.67 7.84 -10.93
CA GLY A 243 12.94 6.99 -10.00
C GLY A 243 12.89 7.59 -8.60
N VAL A 244 13.12 6.76 -7.58
CA VAL A 244 13.14 7.18 -6.17
C VAL A 244 14.54 7.66 -5.81
N ALA A 245 14.68 8.92 -5.40
CA ALA A 245 15.95 9.48 -4.97
C ALA A 245 16.19 9.26 -3.47
N THR A 246 17.36 8.74 -3.12
CA THR A 246 17.85 8.61 -1.74
C THR A 246 19.13 9.44 -1.54
N LEU A 247 19.39 9.90 -0.31
CA LEU A 247 20.65 10.55 0.06
C LEU A 247 21.39 9.65 1.06
N GLU A 248 22.47 9.04 0.61
CA GLU A 248 23.34 8.22 1.44
C GLU A 248 24.53 9.05 1.97
N LEU A 249 24.74 9.03 3.30
CA LEU A 249 25.89 9.68 3.94
C LEU A 249 26.78 8.61 4.58
N ALA A 250 27.93 8.37 3.97
CA ALA A 250 28.94 7.46 4.47
C ALA A 250 30.12 8.24 5.08
N ASN A 251 30.63 7.77 6.22
CA ASN A 251 31.88 8.32 6.78
C ASN A 251 33.09 7.78 6.00
N THR A 252 34.27 8.36 6.21
CA THR A 252 35.49 7.98 5.48
C THR A 252 35.82 6.49 5.61
N ALA A 253 35.72 5.91 6.81
CA ALA A 253 36.02 4.49 7.02
C ALA A 253 35.05 3.57 6.25
N GLN A 254 33.77 3.95 6.15
CA GLN A 254 32.76 3.23 5.38
C GLN A 254 33.04 3.34 3.88
N VAL A 255 33.39 4.53 3.37
CA VAL A 255 33.75 4.71 1.95
C VAL A 255 35.00 3.90 1.60
N GLU A 256 36.03 3.93 2.43
CA GLU A 256 37.25 3.13 2.23
C GLU A 256 36.97 1.61 2.28
N MET A 257 36.02 1.18 3.12
CA MET A 257 35.57 -0.21 3.12
C MET A 257 34.87 -0.57 1.80
N ILE A 258 33.95 0.28 1.35
CA ILE A 258 33.23 0.09 0.09
C ILE A 258 34.22 0.04 -1.07
N ASP A 259 35.17 0.97 -1.14
CA ASP A 259 36.15 1.02 -2.23
C ASP A 259 37.01 -0.25 -2.28
N ARG A 260 37.49 -0.76 -1.13
CA ARG A 260 38.24 -2.03 -1.09
C ARG A 260 37.48 -3.23 -1.66
N VAL A 261 36.15 -3.20 -1.60
CA VAL A 261 35.28 -4.29 -2.01
C VAL A 261 34.78 -4.10 -3.44
N GLU A 262 34.42 -2.88 -3.80
CA GLU A 262 33.67 -2.55 -5.02
C GLU A 262 34.54 -2.00 -6.14
N THR A 263 35.75 -1.51 -5.87
CA THR A 263 36.60 -0.89 -6.88
C THR A 263 37.85 -1.71 -7.16
N ASP A 264 38.46 -1.48 -8.32
CA ASP A 264 39.73 -2.09 -8.73
C ASP A 264 40.95 -1.27 -8.27
N GLY A 265 40.82 -0.56 -7.15
CA GLY A 265 41.86 0.32 -6.59
C GLY A 265 41.60 1.82 -6.76
N ASP A 266 40.50 2.19 -7.42
CA ASP A 266 40.06 3.58 -7.56
C ASP A 266 39.26 4.06 -6.34
N THR A 267 39.30 5.37 -6.10
CA THR A 267 38.59 6.01 -4.97
C THR A 267 37.22 6.54 -5.37
N SER A 268 36.26 6.45 -4.47
CA SER A 268 34.96 7.10 -4.65
C SER A 268 35.07 8.63 -4.66
N ASP A 269 34.30 9.28 -5.53
CA ASP A 269 34.14 10.73 -5.56
C ASP A 269 33.34 11.21 -4.34
N ARG A 270 33.45 12.52 -4.01
CA ARG A 270 32.71 13.12 -2.88
C ARG A 270 31.20 13.04 -3.05
N ILE A 271 30.72 13.06 -4.29
CA ILE A 271 29.31 12.89 -4.65
C ILE A 271 29.28 11.87 -5.79
N ARG A 272 28.49 10.82 -5.61
CA ARG A 272 28.28 9.76 -6.60
C ARG A 272 26.78 9.49 -6.73
N LEU A 273 26.36 9.02 -7.90
CA LEU A 273 24.96 8.64 -8.15
C LEU A 273 24.83 7.13 -8.12
N GLY A 274 24.00 6.60 -7.20
CA GLY A 274 23.59 5.21 -7.18
C GLY A 274 22.36 5.03 -8.07
N LEU A 275 22.42 4.06 -8.99
CA LEU A 275 21.30 3.68 -9.86
C LEU A 275 21.03 2.19 -9.66
N GLU A 276 19.84 1.87 -9.16
CA GLU A 276 19.36 0.50 -9.12
C GLU A 276 18.98 0.09 -10.55
N VAL A 277 19.51 -1.04 -11.03
CA VAL A 277 19.26 -1.52 -12.38
C VAL A 277 19.03 -3.02 -12.38
N SER A 278 18.11 -3.50 -13.21
CA SER A 278 17.95 -4.93 -13.45
C SER A 278 19.01 -5.46 -14.40
N GLY A 279 19.54 -6.65 -14.13
CA GLY A 279 20.45 -7.36 -15.04
C GLY A 279 21.87 -6.78 -15.02
N GLY A 280 22.39 -6.47 -13.82
CA GLY A 280 23.55 -5.61 -13.57
C GLY A 280 24.75 -5.71 -14.53
N ALA A 281 25.20 -6.92 -14.90
CA ALA A 281 26.32 -7.07 -15.85
C ALA A 281 25.97 -6.56 -17.26
N ALA A 282 24.81 -6.96 -17.79
CA ALA A 282 24.31 -6.48 -19.08
C ALA A 282 23.98 -4.99 -19.04
N ALA A 283 23.52 -4.46 -17.91
CA ALA A 283 23.32 -3.02 -17.73
C ALA A 283 24.66 -2.26 -17.81
N THR A 284 25.71 -2.79 -17.17
CA THR A 284 27.06 -2.19 -17.20
C THR A 284 27.62 -2.15 -18.63
N GLU A 285 27.50 -3.25 -19.39
CA GLU A 285 27.97 -3.32 -20.78
C GLU A 285 27.24 -2.30 -21.67
N ARG A 286 25.91 -2.24 -21.60
CA ARG A 286 25.13 -1.26 -22.38
C ARG A 286 25.52 0.18 -22.07
N LEU A 287 25.73 0.51 -20.79
CA LEU A 287 26.14 1.86 -20.39
C LEU A 287 27.56 2.18 -20.87
N ALA A 288 28.47 1.20 -20.87
CA ALA A 288 29.81 1.39 -21.41
C ALA A 288 29.79 1.62 -22.94
N GLU A 289 29.03 0.81 -23.68
CA GLU A 289 28.85 0.96 -25.13
C GLU A 289 28.18 2.29 -25.50
N GLY A 290 27.29 2.78 -24.65
CA GLY A 290 26.60 4.06 -24.84
C GLY A 290 27.42 5.29 -24.49
N GLY A 291 28.67 5.17 -24.04
CA GLY A 291 29.57 6.30 -23.79
C GLY A 291 30.04 6.45 -22.34
N GLY A 292 29.70 5.52 -21.46
CA GLY A 292 30.28 5.42 -20.11
C GLY A 292 31.65 4.75 -20.14
N SER A 293 32.50 5.08 -19.17
CA SER A 293 33.79 4.39 -18.96
C SER A 293 33.73 3.53 -17.70
N VAL A 294 34.01 2.24 -17.81
CA VAL A 294 33.99 1.32 -16.66
C VAL A 294 35.22 1.60 -15.78
N ILE A 295 34.96 1.95 -14.52
CA ILE A 295 35.97 2.13 -13.47
C ILE A 295 36.19 0.82 -12.71
N ALA A 296 35.09 0.12 -12.39
CA ALA A 296 35.15 -1.16 -11.70
C ALA A 296 34.13 -2.13 -12.30
N SER A 297 34.61 -3.34 -12.63
CA SER A 297 33.78 -4.37 -13.24
C SER A 297 32.72 -4.93 -12.27
N PRO A 298 31.57 -5.44 -12.78
CA PRO A 298 30.51 -6.01 -11.96
C PRO A 298 31.02 -7.10 -11.00
N ARG A 299 30.65 -7.03 -9.72
CA ARG A 299 31.00 -8.00 -8.68
C ARG A 299 29.96 -8.05 -7.56
N VAL A 300 29.80 -9.22 -6.95
CA VAL A 300 28.88 -9.41 -5.82
C VAL A 300 29.53 -8.87 -4.55
N THR A 301 28.82 -7.98 -3.86
CA THR A 301 29.27 -7.39 -2.60
C THR A 301 28.98 -8.32 -1.41
N PRO A 302 29.60 -8.11 -0.24
CA PRO A 302 29.27 -8.81 1.00
C PRO A 302 27.81 -8.64 1.46
N TRP A 303 27.07 -7.69 0.89
CA TRP A 303 25.67 -7.41 1.19
C TRP A 303 24.71 -8.12 0.23
N GLY A 304 25.23 -8.90 -0.71
CA GLY A 304 24.44 -9.74 -1.63
C GLY A 304 24.03 -9.06 -2.94
N SER A 305 24.32 -7.77 -3.11
CA SER A 305 24.03 -7.03 -4.34
C SER A 305 25.14 -7.18 -5.39
N LEU A 306 24.79 -7.14 -6.68
CA LEU A 306 25.76 -7.08 -7.78
C LEU A 306 26.04 -5.61 -8.13
N ASN A 307 27.26 -5.14 -7.88
CA ASN A 307 27.62 -3.72 -8.04
C ASN A 307 28.70 -3.52 -9.10
N SER A 308 28.65 -2.39 -9.81
CA SER A 308 29.71 -1.94 -10.73
C SER A 308 29.88 -0.41 -10.67
N ARG A 309 31.03 0.10 -11.13
CA ARG A 309 31.32 1.55 -11.12
C ARG A 309 31.71 2.03 -12.51
N LEU A 310 31.09 3.14 -12.92
CA LEU A 310 31.35 3.78 -14.20
C LEU A 310 31.52 5.28 -14.02
N ARG A 311 32.21 5.93 -14.96
CA ARG A 311 32.20 7.38 -15.13
C ARG A 311 31.44 7.71 -16.41
N GLY A 312 30.31 8.40 -16.25
CA GLY A 312 29.46 8.84 -17.35
C GLY A 312 29.84 10.23 -17.86
N PRO A 313 29.17 10.71 -18.93
CA PRO A 313 29.29 12.09 -19.39
C PRO A 313 29.00 13.10 -18.27
N ALA A 314 29.55 14.31 -18.42
CA ALA A 314 29.60 15.35 -17.37
C ALA A 314 30.42 14.95 -16.12
N ASP A 315 31.34 14.00 -16.28
CA ASP A 315 32.31 13.56 -15.27
C ASP A 315 31.68 13.00 -13.98
N LEU A 316 30.48 12.43 -14.09
CA LEU A 316 29.77 11.83 -12.95
C LEU A 316 30.21 10.40 -12.71
N GLN A 317 30.60 10.11 -11.46
CA GLN A 317 30.77 8.73 -11.01
C GLN A 317 29.41 8.09 -10.68
N LEU A 318 29.12 7.01 -11.37
CA LEU A 318 27.91 6.20 -11.26
C LEU A 318 28.23 4.88 -10.57
N THR A 319 27.36 4.48 -9.65
CA THR A 319 27.33 3.13 -9.09
C THR A 319 26.07 2.45 -9.56
N LEU A 320 26.22 1.36 -10.31
CA LEU A 320 25.09 0.49 -10.62
C LEU A 320 25.02 -0.58 -9.55
N PHE A 321 23.82 -0.87 -9.07
CA PHE A 321 23.58 -1.97 -8.15
C PHE A 321 22.31 -2.72 -8.52
N ASP A 322 22.31 -4.03 -8.28
CA ASP A 322 21.18 -4.94 -8.46
C ASP A 322 21.03 -5.72 -7.14
N GLU A 323 19.94 -5.48 -6.41
CA GLU A 323 19.70 -6.09 -5.08
C GLU A 323 19.13 -7.52 -5.18
N ASP A 324 18.63 -7.92 -6.34
CA ASP A 324 18.10 -9.27 -6.59
C ASP A 324 18.74 -9.89 -7.85
N PRO A 325 20.07 -10.11 -7.83
CA PRO A 325 20.78 -10.67 -8.98
C PRO A 325 20.35 -12.12 -9.17
N ALA A 326 19.65 -12.39 -10.28
CA ALA A 326 19.14 -13.71 -10.67
C ALA A 326 20.23 -14.80 -10.78
#